data_AF-A0AAE2AX09-F1
#
_entry.id   AF-A0AAE2AX09-F1
#
_cell.length_a   1.000
_cell.length_b   1.000
_cell.length_c   1.000
_cell.angle_alpha   90.00
_cell.angle_beta   90.00
_cell.angle_gamma   90.00
#
_symmetry.space_group_name_H-M   'P 1'
#
loop_
_entity.id
_entity.type
_entity.pdbx_description
1 polymer ?
#
loop_
_entity_poly.entity_id
_entity_poly.type
_entity_poly.pdbx_seq_one_letter_code
_entity_poly.pdbx_strand_id
1 'polypeptide(L)'
;MTGQCIAPDDLDMKKLWDSTCELPTCKRETSTAGPNPKTRVEVPLLTCNCLWRRFQKEAEDWVAPGGVLIADPQARNRKINAAYAQLWLADNRFQWAGLAAFASKQVGCGLIHATKLQTAIAAQKAAQEKLRTAPSETLFEGFGFKFSKTNPEAEQELAKARAANPMPTEDITFGDNPRSVVQQQLDYVYEMLALGNTSLFLDVYPLHRFFMVRGYKEMEKCLRSRRGIVKDVMWPIAEKVEFGRDNPEIYATFKAIDQGNISGSVEQMALHEQVNILQPAMYDETHFALLMRGTHGGDVISVVTGLLPGAAEEIQLTLASQCKAPDSRKVAFGSNPLANLADKDQRMEFVLRAATQFNELLKQPSSRAKLEQSIREIAAGGGVK
;
A
#
# COMPACT_ATOMS: atom_id res chain seq x y z
N MET A 1 25.68 -6.85 27.39
CA MET A 1 25.10 -8.21 27.49
C MET A 1 24.31 -8.45 26.22
N THR A 2 24.74 -9.44 25.44
CA THR A 2 24.30 -9.75 24.08
C THR A 2 22.85 -10.23 24.07
N GLY A 3 21.96 -9.42 23.51
CA GLY A 3 20.54 -9.74 23.35
C GLY A 3 20.34 -10.75 22.22
N GLN A 4 20.39 -12.04 22.54
CA GLN A 4 19.93 -13.09 21.64
C GLN A 4 18.43 -13.30 21.85
N CYS A 5 17.63 -12.79 20.91
CA CYS A 5 16.27 -13.26 20.72
C CYS A 5 16.34 -14.69 20.14
N ILE A 6 15.64 -15.61 20.78
CA ILE A 6 15.62 -17.05 20.48
C ILE A 6 15.03 -17.29 19.07
N ALA A 7 15.51 -18.34 18.41
CA ALA A 7 15.09 -18.75 17.06
C ALA A 7 13.57 -19.01 16.95
N PRO A 8 12.96 -18.86 15.74
CA PRO A 8 11.52 -19.06 15.52
C PRO A 8 11.08 -20.50 15.86
N ASP A 9 9.88 -20.63 16.42
CA ASP A 9 9.29 -21.89 16.91
C ASP A 9 8.21 -22.39 15.92
N ASP A 10 8.00 -23.70 15.81
CA ASP A 10 6.99 -24.33 14.92
C ASP A 10 5.55 -23.83 15.15
N LEU A 11 5.29 -23.16 16.29
CA LEU A 11 4.03 -22.49 16.61
C LEU A 11 3.79 -21.16 15.86
N ASP A 12 4.82 -20.56 15.27
CA ASP A 12 4.72 -19.28 14.53
C ASP A 12 3.96 -19.43 13.18
N MET A 13 3.62 -20.67 12.79
CA MET A 13 2.95 -21.00 11.53
C MET A 13 1.50 -21.49 11.69
N LYS A 14 0.93 -21.52 12.90
CA LYS A 14 -0.43 -22.06 13.14
C LYS A 14 -1.53 -21.00 13.10
N LYS A 15 -2.64 -21.34 12.43
CA LYS A 15 -3.86 -20.54 12.29
C LYS A 15 -4.59 -20.42 13.65
N LEU A 16 -4.87 -19.20 14.09
CA LEU A 16 -5.60 -18.90 15.33
C LEU A 16 -7.12 -19.06 15.11
N TRP A 17 -7.79 -19.75 16.05
CA TRP A 17 -9.23 -19.72 16.44
C TRP A 17 -9.66 -20.98 17.24
N ASP A 18 -8.75 -21.84 17.69
CA ASP A 18 -9.04 -22.72 18.83
C ASP A 18 -8.80 -21.95 20.13
N SER A 19 -9.90 -21.66 20.82
CA SER A 19 -9.95 -21.12 22.17
C SER A 19 -9.07 -21.94 23.12
N THR A 20 -8.39 -21.24 24.03
CA THR A 20 -7.38 -21.71 25.00
C THR A 20 -6.05 -22.17 24.41
N CYS A 21 -5.01 -21.35 24.55
CA CYS A 21 -3.65 -21.88 24.58
C CYS A 21 -3.51 -22.71 25.86
N GLU A 22 -3.42 -24.04 25.74
CA GLU A 22 -2.78 -24.84 26.79
C GLU A 22 -1.34 -24.37 26.99
N LEU A 23 -0.71 -24.71 28.11
CA LEU A 23 0.62 -24.29 28.55
C LEU A 23 1.75 -25.22 28.02
N PRO A 24 2.27 -25.16 26.75
CA PRO A 24 3.24 -26.14 26.28
C PRO A 24 4.60 -25.47 26.00
N THR A 25 4.70 -24.12 26.09
CA THR A 25 5.89 -23.32 25.78
C THR A 25 6.77 -23.09 27.01
N CYS A 26 6.47 -23.80 28.10
CA CYS A 26 7.25 -23.72 29.31
C CYS A 26 8.18 -24.92 29.37
N LYS A 27 9.47 -24.71 29.65
CA LYS A 27 10.34 -25.85 30.01
C LYS A 27 9.77 -26.49 31.26
N ARG A 28 9.20 -27.68 31.09
CA ARG A 28 8.68 -28.51 32.18
C ARG A 28 9.77 -29.47 32.60
N GLU A 29 10.39 -29.19 33.74
CA GLU A 29 11.33 -30.08 34.38
C GLU A 29 10.63 -30.79 35.54
N THR A 30 10.34 -32.07 35.36
CA THR A 30 9.80 -32.90 36.45
C THR A 30 10.95 -33.62 37.15
N SER A 31 11.24 -33.19 38.38
CA SER A 31 12.16 -33.91 39.26
C SER A 31 11.45 -35.12 39.86
N THR A 32 12.00 -36.31 39.63
CA THR A 32 11.56 -37.59 40.22
C THR A 32 12.38 -37.99 41.46
N ALA A 33 13.29 -37.11 41.92
CA ALA A 33 14.11 -37.37 43.10
C ALA A 33 13.29 -37.17 44.38
N GLY A 34 12.72 -38.26 44.91
CA GLY A 34 12.04 -38.31 46.21
C GLY A 34 10.63 -38.92 46.17
N PRO A 35 9.95 -39.08 47.32
CA PRO A 35 8.62 -39.70 47.40
C PRO A 35 7.52 -38.92 46.66
N ASN A 36 7.78 -37.66 46.32
CA ASN A 36 6.83 -36.74 45.68
C ASN A 36 7.50 -36.03 44.49
N PRO A 37 7.12 -36.35 43.24
CA PRO A 37 7.63 -35.67 42.05
C PRO A 37 7.27 -34.18 42.06
N LYS A 38 8.19 -33.31 41.65
CA LYS A 38 7.95 -31.86 41.51
C LYS A 38 8.13 -31.42 40.06
N THR A 39 7.12 -30.80 39.48
CA THR A 39 7.19 -30.20 38.14
C THR A 39 7.47 -28.70 38.24
N ARG A 40 8.63 -28.27 37.72
CA ARG A 40 8.99 -26.86 37.53
C ARG A 40 8.61 -26.45 36.10
N VAL A 41 7.94 -25.31 35.96
CA VAL A 41 7.47 -24.75 34.69
C VAL A 41 8.17 -23.41 34.47
N GLU A 42 9.13 -23.35 33.55
CA GLU A 42 9.86 -22.12 33.24
C GLU A 42 9.14 -21.34 32.13
N VAL A 43 8.67 -20.13 32.43
CA VAL A 43 7.93 -19.28 31.48
C VAL A 43 8.81 -18.10 31.06
N PRO A 44 9.18 -17.96 29.78
CA PRO A 44 9.91 -16.79 29.32
C PRO A 44 8.98 -15.55 29.37
N LEU A 45 9.28 -14.63 30.28
CA LEU A 45 8.62 -13.32 30.32
C LEU A 45 9.16 -12.47 29.17
N LEU A 46 8.43 -12.42 28.05
CA LEU A 46 8.77 -11.53 26.93
C LEU A 46 8.58 -10.07 27.36
N THR A 47 9.66 -9.30 27.33
CA THR A 47 9.60 -7.84 27.54
C THR A 47 8.81 -7.17 26.41
N CYS A 48 8.34 -5.94 26.61
CA CYS A 48 7.68 -5.16 25.56
C CYS A 48 8.52 -5.06 24.28
N ASN A 49 9.84 -4.89 24.41
CA ASN A 49 10.75 -4.85 23.25
C ASN A 49 10.79 -6.19 22.50
N CYS A 50 10.75 -7.32 23.21
CA CYS A 50 10.69 -8.64 22.59
C CYS A 50 9.39 -8.84 21.80
N LEU A 51 8.26 -8.39 22.37
CA LEU A 51 6.96 -8.44 21.69
C LEU A 51 6.96 -7.57 20.43
N TRP A 52 7.45 -6.33 20.51
CA TRP A 52 7.52 -5.47 19.33
C TRP A 52 8.43 -6.01 18.24
N ARG A 53 9.60 -6.57 18.58
CA ARG A 53 10.48 -7.21 17.59
C ARG A 53 9.78 -8.35 16.87
N ARG A 54 9.04 -9.18 17.59
CA ARG A 54 8.26 -10.28 17.00
C ARG A 54 7.24 -9.75 15.99
N PHE A 55 6.36 -8.85 16.40
CA PHE A 55 5.30 -8.37 15.51
C PHE A 55 5.81 -7.51 14.37
N GLN A 56 6.93 -6.79 14.57
CA GLN A 56 7.60 -6.09 13.48
C GLN A 56 8.21 -7.08 12.48
N LYS A 57 8.85 -8.14 12.98
CA LYS A 57 9.41 -9.20 12.14
C LYS A 57 8.33 -9.88 11.30
N GLU A 58 7.16 -10.14 11.90
CA GLU A 58 5.99 -10.66 11.16
C GLU A 58 5.59 -9.74 10.00
N ALA A 59 5.55 -8.42 10.20
CA ALA A 59 5.28 -7.47 9.11
C ALA A 59 6.39 -7.50 8.05
N GLU A 60 7.65 -7.48 8.46
CA GLU A 60 8.78 -7.50 7.54
C GLU A 60 8.81 -8.77 6.70
N ASP A 61 8.44 -9.94 7.23
CA ASP A 61 8.41 -11.19 6.46
C ASP A 61 7.41 -11.16 5.28
N TRP A 62 6.39 -10.29 5.32
CA TRP A 62 5.49 -10.08 4.18
C TRP A 62 6.13 -9.31 3.03
N VAL A 63 6.94 -8.29 3.34
CA VAL A 63 7.44 -7.32 2.35
C VAL A 63 8.93 -7.45 2.07
N ALA A 64 9.66 -8.11 2.97
CA ALA A 64 11.09 -8.29 2.98
C ALA A 64 11.48 -9.70 3.50
N PRO A 65 10.99 -10.79 2.88
CA PRO A 65 11.30 -12.14 3.33
C PRO A 65 12.82 -12.38 3.31
N GLY A 66 13.35 -12.92 4.40
CA GLY A 66 14.80 -13.08 4.58
C GLY A 66 15.56 -11.77 4.83
N GLY A 67 14.87 -10.68 5.16
CA GLY A 67 15.46 -9.37 5.45
C GLY A 67 15.74 -8.50 4.24
N VAL A 68 15.36 -8.94 3.03
CA VAL A 68 15.57 -8.19 1.78
C VAL A 68 14.23 -7.77 1.21
N LEU A 69 14.03 -6.47 1.05
CA LEU A 69 12.79 -5.90 0.49
C LEU A 69 12.49 -6.50 -0.89
N ILE A 70 11.24 -6.90 -1.11
CA ILE A 70 10.77 -7.34 -2.42
C ILE A 70 10.95 -6.18 -3.41
N ALA A 71 11.84 -6.38 -4.39
CA ALA A 71 12.25 -5.33 -5.32
C ALA A 71 11.08 -4.83 -6.18
N ASP A 72 10.24 -5.74 -6.71
CA ASP A 72 9.06 -5.39 -7.49
C ASP A 72 7.96 -4.78 -6.58
N PRO A 73 7.65 -3.47 -6.72
CA PRO A 73 6.62 -2.83 -5.91
C PRO A 73 5.23 -3.42 -6.12
N GLN A 74 4.91 -3.97 -7.30
CA GLN A 74 3.61 -4.60 -7.55
C GLN A 74 3.50 -5.93 -6.79
N ALA A 75 4.53 -6.77 -6.83
CA ALA A 75 4.58 -8.00 -6.02
C ALA A 75 4.52 -7.70 -4.52
N ARG A 76 5.26 -6.70 -4.07
CA ARG A 76 5.23 -6.25 -2.67
C ARG A 76 3.85 -5.76 -2.27
N ASN A 77 3.21 -4.92 -3.09
CA ASN A 77 1.86 -4.43 -2.85
C ASN A 77 0.84 -5.58 -2.77
N ARG A 78 0.95 -6.60 -3.63
CA ARG A 78 0.06 -7.79 -3.55
C ARG A 78 0.18 -8.50 -2.19
N LYS A 79 1.38 -8.61 -1.63
CA LYS A 79 1.62 -9.19 -0.31
C LYS A 79 1.02 -8.34 0.81
N ILE A 80 1.17 -7.01 0.74
CA ILE A 80 0.57 -6.06 1.70
C ILE A 80 -0.96 -6.18 1.72
N ASN A 81 -1.59 -6.15 0.53
CA ASN A 81 -3.04 -6.28 0.40
C ASN A 81 -3.54 -7.58 1.06
N ALA A 82 -2.85 -8.68 0.78
CA ALA A 82 -3.18 -9.99 1.31
C ALA A 82 -3.04 -10.04 2.83
N ALA A 83 -1.99 -9.44 3.39
CA ALA A 83 -1.75 -9.39 4.83
C ALA A 83 -2.86 -8.62 5.56
N TYR A 84 -3.28 -7.46 5.05
CA TYR A 84 -4.42 -6.71 5.60
C TYR A 84 -5.74 -7.47 5.51
N ALA A 85 -5.99 -8.10 4.35
CA ALA A 85 -7.17 -8.92 4.15
C ALA A 85 -7.22 -10.11 5.13
N GLN A 86 -6.08 -10.79 5.33
CA GLN A 86 -5.96 -11.88 6.29
C GLN A 86 -6.16 -11.40 7.73
N LEU A 87 -5.67 -10.22 8.07
CA LEU A 87 -5.85 -9.62 9.39
C LEU A 87 -7.33 -9.34 9.69
N TRP A 88 -8.08 -8.78 8.73
CA TRP A 88 -9.52 -8.57 8.90
C TRP A 88 -10.32 -9.87 8.91
N LEU A 89 -9.96 -10.86 8.09
CA LEU A 89 -10.58 -12.20 8.13
C LEU A 89 -10.31 -12.92 9.45
N ALA A 90 -9.17 -12.66 10.07
CA ALA A 90 -8.85 -13.18 11.38
C ALA A 90 -9.68 -12.50 12.48
N ASP A 91 -9.89 -11.18 12.43
CA ASP A 91 -10.76 -10.47 13.37
C ASP A 91 -11.49 -9.32 12.66
N ASN A 92 -12.80 -9.48 12.45
CA ASN A 92 -13.62 -8.50 11.73
C ASN A 92 -13.79 -7.16 12.47
N ARG A 93 -13.40 -7.07 13.75
CA ARG A 93 -13.36 -5.80 14.49
C ARG A 93 -12.30 -4.86 13.90
N PHE A 94 -11.28 -5.38 13.22
CA PHE A 94 -10.26 -4.60 12.55
C PHE A 94 -10.76 -4.01 11.22
N GLN A 95 -11.90 -3.32 11.23
CA GLN A 95 -12.48 -2.74 10.01
C GLN A 95 -11.50 -1.84 9.25
N TRP A 96 -10.59 -1.16 9.96
CA TRP A 96 -9.50 -0.41 9.32
C TRP A 96 -8.60 -1.31 8.45
N ALA A 97 -8.18 -2.48 8.95
CA ALA A 97 -7.42 -3.44 8.16
C ALA A 97 -8.21 -3.94 6.93
N GLY A 98 -9.53 -4.15 7.08
CA GLY A 98 -10.40 -4.51 5.95
C GLY A 98 -10.44 -3.42 4.87
N LEU A 99 -10.60 -2.16 5.28
CA LEU A 99 -10.56 -1.01 4.40
C LEU A 99 -9.18 -0.81 3.76
N ALA A 100 -8.11 -0.94 4.55
CA ALA A 100 -6.72 -0.85 4.11
C ALA A 100 -6.39 -1.91 3.05
N ALA A 101 -6.97 -3.11 3.13
CA ALA A 101 -6.81 -4.13 2.07
C ALA A 101 -7.33 -3.62 0.71
N PHE A 102 -8.47 -2.92 0.68
CA PHE A 102 -9.00 -2.32 -0.54
C PHE A 102 -8.22 -1.09 -0.99
N ALA A 103 -7.85 -0.20 -0.07
CA ALA A 103 -7.08 1.00 -0.37
C ALA A 103 -5.70 0.65 -0.94
N SER A 104 -4.99 -0.27 -0.28
CA SER A 104 -3.71 -0.80 -0.73
C SER A 104 -3.84 -1.52 -2.07
N LYS A 105 -4.95 -2.23 -2.32
CA LYS A 105 -5.26 -2.80 -3.66
C LYS A 105 -5.41 -1.73 -4.72
N GLN A 106 -6.08 -0.61 -4.44
CA GLN A 106 -6.18 0.49 -5.40
C GLN A 106 -4.82 1.11 -5.70
N VAL A 107 -3.92 1.22 -4.72
CA VAL A 107 -2.52 1.60 -4.96
C VAL A 107 -1.86 0.62 -5.94
N GLY A 108 -2.02 -0.68 -5.73
CA GLY A 108 -1.52 -1.71 -6.64
C GLY A 108 -2.04 -1.59 -8.08
N CYS A 109 -3.33 -1.27 -8.25
CA CYS A 109 -3.91 -0.98 -9.56
C CYS A 109 -3.26 0.24 -10.23
N GLY A 110 -2.99 1.29 -9.44
CA GLY A 110 -2.28 2.47 -9.92
C GLY A 110 -0.84 2.14 -10.37
N LEU A 111 -0.12 1.31 -9.60
CA LEU A 111 1.21 0.85 -9.98
C LEU A 111 1.20 0.07 -11.32
N ILE A 112 0.23 -0.82 -11.53
CA ILE A 112 0.09 -1.55 -12.81
C ILE A 112 -0.15 -0.58 -13.97
N HIS A 113 -1.04 0.39 -13.77
CA HIS A 113 -1.41 1.31 -14.83
C HIS A 113 -0.27 2.27 -15.18
N ALA A 114 0.47 2.77 -14.19
CA ALA A 114 1.72 3.52 -14.40
C ALA A 114 2.73 2.73 -15.24
N THR A 115 2.99 1.46 -14.92
CA THR A 115 3.94 0.64 -15.68
C THR A 115 3.47 0.42 -17.13
N LYS A 116 2.16 0.20 -17.35
CA LYS A 116 1.58 0.11 -18.70
C LYS A 116 1.77 1.40 -19.48
N LEU A 117 1.52 2.54 -18.86
CA LEU A 117 1.70 3.85 -19.48
C LEU A 117 3.17 4.11 -19.84
N GLN A 118 4.10 3.84 -18.92
CA GLN A 118 5.53 3.97 -19.19
C GLN A 118 5.97 3.12 -20.39
N THR A 119 5.45 1.89 -20.49
CA THR A 119 5.70 1.00 -21.62
C THR A 119 5.15 1.58 -22.93
N ALA A 120 3.93 2.15 -22.90
CA ALA A 120 3.32 2.77 -24.06
C ALA A 120 4.11 4.01 -24.53
N ILE A 121 4.54 4.87 -23.60
CA ILE A 121 5.38 6.03 -23.91
C ILE A 121 6.73 5.60 -24.52
N ALA A 122 7.38 4.59 -23.94
CA ALA A 122 8.64 4.07 -24.45
C ALA A 122 8.49 3.47 -25.86
N ALA A 123 7.39 2.74 -26.12
CA ALA A 123 7.07 2.20 -27.44
C ALA A 123 6.82 3.29 -28.48
N GLN A 124 6.08 4.35 -28.11
CA GLN A 124 5.90 5.52 -28.99
C GLN A 124 7.22 6.21 -29.31
N LYS A 125 8.08 6.42 -28.31
CA LYS A 125 9.40 7.03 -28.51
C LYS A 125 10.27 6.20 -29.45
N ALA A 126 10.29 4.87 -29.26
CA ALA A 126 11.03 3.97 -30.14
C ALA A 126 10.49 3.99 -31.58
N ALA A 127 9.17 4.02 -31.77
CA ALA A 127 8.55 4.13 -33.10
C ALA A 127 8.85 5.48 -33.76
N GLN A 128 8.85 6.57 -32.99
CA GLN A 128 9.20 7.91 -33.47
C GLN A 128 10.67 8.00 -33.89
N GLU A 129 11.57 7.42 -33.10
CA GLU A 129 13.00 7.34 -33.45
C GLU A 129 13.24 6.47 -34.69
N LYS A 130 12.51 5.37 -34.83
CA LYS A 130 12.54 4.53 -36.03
C LYS A 130 12.07 5.31 -37.27
N LEU A 131 11.02 6.12 -37.16
CA LEU A 131 10.59 6.99 -38.26
C LEU A 131 11.63 8.07 -38.58
N ARG A 132 12.27 8.66 -37.57
CA ARG A 132 13.31 9.70 -37.73
C ARG A 132 14.58 9.16 -38.40
N THR A 133 14.95 7.92 -38.09
CA THR A 133 16.16 7.26 -38.61
C THR A 133 15.91 6.43 -39.85
N ALA A 134 14.64 6.17 -40.20
CA ALA A 134 14.28 5.46 -41.41
C ALA A 134 14.81 6.20 -42.66
N PRO A 135 15.32 5.47 -43.65
CA PRO A 135 15.70 6.07 -44.92
C PRO A 135 14.46 6.75 -45.53
N SER A 136 14.61 8.03 -45.84
CA SER A 136 13.57 8.82 -46.48
C SER A 136 13.97 9.12 -47.92
N GLU A 137 13.04 8.91 -48.86
CA GLU A 137 13.28 9.18 -50.27
C GLU A 137 13.00 10.65 -50.53
N THR A 138 14.01 11.44 -50.92
CA THR A 138 13.80 12.86 -51.19
C THR A 138 13.00 13.01 -52.49
N LEU A 139 11.75 13.48 -52.37
CA LEU A 139 10.83 13.68 -53.50
C LEU A 139 11.07 15.03 -54.21
N PHE A 140 11.54 16.05 -53.48
CA PHE A 140 11.86 17.36 -54.02
C PHE A 140 12.85 18.10 -53.10
N GLU A 141 13.86 18.74 -53.68
CA GLU A 141 14.79 19.63 -52.97
C GLU A 141 15.05 20.87 -53.83
N GLY A 142 14.59 22.04 -53.37
CA GLY A 142 14.68 23.31 -54.12
C GLY A 142 14.09 24.50 -53.35
N PHE A 143 14.57 25.72 -53.62
CA PHE A 143 14.15 26.96 -52.93
C PHE A 143 14.26 26.93 -51.39
N GLY A 144 15.16 26.12 -50.83
CA GLY A 144 15.33 25.96 -49.38
C GLY A 144 14.34 24.99 -48.71
N PHE A 145 13.52 24.28 -49.48
CA PHE A 145 12.59 23.26 -48.98
C PHE A 145 13.00 21.85 -49.42
N LYS A 146 12.90 20.89 -48.50
CA LYS A 146 13.14 19.46 -48.74
C LYS A 146 11.89 18.66 -48.41
N PHE A 147 11.27 18.05 -49.42
CA PHE A 147 10.18 17.10 -49.25
C PHE A 147 10.73 15.68 -49.38
N SER A 148 10.46 14.84 -48.38
CA SER A 148 10.87 13.44 -48.40
C SER A 148 9.66 12.53 -48.14
N LYS A 149 9.61 11.39 -48.82
CA LYS A 149 8.67 10.31 -48.54
C LYS A 149 9.20 9.50 -47.37
N THR A 150 8.44 9.50 -46.29
CA THR A 150 8.67 8.72 -45.09
C THR A 150 8.29 7.26 -45.32
N ASN A 151 8.89 6.34 -44.55
CA ASN A 151 8.63 4.92 -44.67
C ASN A 151 7.19 4.61 -44.15
N PRO A 152 6.28 4.09 -45.00
CA PRO A 152 4.88 3.86 -44.62
C PRO A 152 4.72 2.83 -43.49
N GLU A 153 5.63 1.86 -43.36
CA GLU A 153 5.61 0.90 -42.26
C GLU A 153 5.96 1.57 -40.93
N ALA A 154 6.97 2.46 -40.93
CA ALA A 154 7.36 3.22 -39.74
C ALA A 154 6.26 4.22 -39.32
N GLU A 155 5.57 4.82 -40.29
CA GLU A 155 4.39 5.65 -40.02
C GLU A 155 3.24 4.84 -39.40
N GLN A 156 2.98 3.65 -39.94
CA GLN A 156 1.93 2.77 -39.40
C GLN A 156 2.27 2.28 -37.99
N GLU A 157 3.52 1.94 -37.72
CA GLU A 157 3.99 1.59 -36.38
C GLU A 157 3.85 2.76 -35.40
N LEU A 158 4.24 3.97 -35.79
CA LEU A 158 4.05 5.17 -34.97
C LEU A 158 2.57 5.46 -34.71
N ALA A 159 1.71 5.30 -35.72
CA ALA A 159 0.27 5.47 -35.56
C ALA A 159 -0.32 4.47 -34.56
N LYS A 160 0.10 3.19 -34.62
CA LYS A 160 -0.30 2.16 -33.65
C LYS A 160 0.20 2.49 -32.24
N ALA A 161 1.45 2.93 -32.10
CA ALA A 161 2.03 3.28 -30.80
C ALA A 161 1.35 4.51 -30.19
N ARG A 162 1.04 5.53 -31.00
CA ARG A 162 0.26 6.71 -30.58
C ARG A 162 -1.15 6.34 -30.14
N ALA A 163 -1.83 5.44 -30.86
CA ALA A 163 -3.15 4.97 -30.47
C ALA A 163 -3.14 4.18 -29.14
N ALA A 164 -2.02 3.53 -28.81
CA ALA A 164 -1.85 2.79 -27.57
C ALA A 164 -1.38 3.66 -26.38
N ASN A 165 -0.84 4.86 -26.64
CA ASN A 165 -0.43 5.80 -25.61
C ASN A 165 -1.54 6.84 -25.36
N PRO A 166 -2.22 6.80 -24.20
CA PRO A 166 -3.28 7.75 -23.90
C PRO A 166 -2.76 9.17 -23.65
N MET A 167 -1.44 9.36 -23.52
CA MET A 167 -0.81 10.66 -23.34
C MET A 167 -0.25 11.19 -24.67
N PRO A 168 -0.62 12.41 -25.09
CA PRO A 168 0.07 13.09 -26.18
C PRO A 168 1.45 13.53 -25.67
N THR A 169 2.41 12.62 -25.63
CA THR A 169 3.81 13.00 -25.34
C THR A 169 4.40 13.65 -26.58
N GLU A 170 4.20 14.95 -26.72
CA GLU A 170 5.13 15.76 -27.50
C GLU A 170 6.45 15.79 -26.73
N ASP A 171 7.50 15.30 -27.39
CA ASP A 171 8.74 14.82 -26.81
C ASP A 171 9.58 15.96 -26.21
N ILE A 172 9.29 16.38 -24.98
CA ILE A 172 10.18 17.27 -24.22
C ILE A 172 11.17 16.41 -23.44
N THR A 173 12.28 16.05 -24.09
CA THR A 173 13.49 15.55 -23.45
C THR A 173 14.45 16.72 -23.22
N PHE A 174 14.79 17.02 -21.98
CA PHE A 174 15.84 18.00 -21.67
C PHE A 174 17.21 17.32 -21.57
N GLY A 175 18.16 17.78 -22.39
CA GLY A 175 19.53 17.29 -22.40
C GLY A 175 19.67 15.81 -22.81
N ASP A 176 20.68 15.13 -22.27
CA ASP A 176 21.01 13.73 -22.60
C ASP A 176 20.16 12.69 -21.84
N ASN A 177 19.08 13.10 -21.16
CA ASN A 177 18.29 12.17 -20.35
C ASN A 177 17.44 11.24 -21.24
N PRO A 178 17.56 9.90 -21.13
CA PRO A 178 16.76 8.97 -21.92
C PRO A 178 15.25 9.03 -21.59
N ARG A 179 14.86 9.53 -20.39
CA ARG A 179 13.47 9.65 -19.95
C ARG A 179 12.92 11.07 -20.14
N SER A 180 11.71 11.17 -20.70
CA SER A 180 10.99 12.45 -20.80
C SER A 180 10.60 12.99 -19.42
N VAL A 181 10.30 14.29 -19.32
CA VAL A 181 9.83 14.91 -18.06
C VAL A 181 8.60 14.18 -17.50
N VAL A 182 7.66 13.82 -18.38
CA VAL A 182 6.46 13.07 -18.02
C VAL A 182 6.81 11.69 -17.45
N GLN A 183 7.77 10.97 -18.06
CA GLN A 183 8.21 9.68 -17.53
C GLN A 183 8.82 9.81 -16.13
N GLN A 184 9.67 10.82 -15.91
CA GLN A 184 10.29 11.07 -14.60
C GLN A 184 9.24 11.38 -13.53
N GLN A 185 8.20 12.16 -13.85
CA GLN A 185 7.09 12.40 -12.93
C GLN A 185 6.29 11.13 -12.64
N LEU A 186 6.05 10.28 -13.66
CA LEU A 186 5.40 8.97 -13.49
C LEU A 186 6.20 8.06 -12.56
N ASP A 187 7.52 7.98 -12.75
CA ASP A 187 8.43 7.22 -11.91
C ASP A 187 8.36 7.72 -10.46
N TYR A 188 8.44 9.03 -10.27
CA TYR A 188 8.39 9.63 -8.96
C TYR A 188 7.07 9.33 -8.23
N VAL A 189 5.92 9.48 -8.90
CA VAL A 189 4.62 9.12 -8.30
C VAL A 189 4.56 7.63 -7.97
N TYR A 190 5.02 6.77 -8.89
CA TYR A 190 5.05 5.33 -8.70
C TYR A 190 5.87 4.92 -7.46
N GLU A 191 7.08 5.48 -7.32
CA GLU A 191 7.95 5.25 -6.18
C GLU A 191 7.35 5.75 -4.88
N MET A 192 6.78 6.96 -4.88
CA MET A 192 6.16 7.56 -3.71
C MET A 192 4.93 6.76 -3.23
N LEU A 193 4.07 6.30 -4.14
CA LEU A 193 2.93 5.43 -3.81
C LEU A 193 3.40 4.10 -3.21
N ALA A 194 4.43 3.49 -3.80
CA ALA A 194 5.02 2.25 -3.32
C ALA A 194 5.67 2.41 -1.93
N LEU A 195 6.36 3.53 -1.70
CA LEU A 195 7.00 3.89 -0.44
C LEU A 195 5.96 4.11 0.67
N GLY A 196 4.93 4.90 0.39
CA GLY A 196 3.84 5.20 1.32
C GLY A 196 3.12 3.94 1.78
N ASN A 197 2.70 3.10 0.82
CA ASN A 197 1.99 1.87 1.14
C ASN A 197 2.84 0.88 1.95
N THR A 198 4.14 0.76 1.63
CA THR A 198 5.07 -0.10 2.39
C THR A 198 5.26 0.41 3.81
N SER A 199 5.43 1.73 3.97
CA SER A 199 5.67 2.35 5.28
C SER A 199 4.45 2.27 6.19
N LEU A 200 3.25 2.53 5.65
CA LEU A 200 2.00 2.33 6.38
C LEU A 200 1.84 0.90 6.86
N PHE A 201 2.12 -0.08 5.99
CA PHE A 201 2.03 -1.49 6.36
C PHE A 201 3.01 -1.87 7.48
N LEU A 202 4.26 -1.44 7.39
CA LEU A 202 5.30 -1.67 8.41
C LEU A 202 4.96 -0.98 9.74
N ASP A 203 4.11 0.04 9.74
CA ASP A 203 3.65 0.68 10.96
C ASP A 203 2.39 0.03 11.56
N VAL A 204 1.36 -0.15 10.75
CA VAL A 204 -0.01 -0.45 11.20
C VAL A 204 -0.23 -1.93 11.45
N TYR A 205 0.41 -2.81 10.66
CA TYR A 205 0.26 -4.26 10.82
C TYR A 205 0.77 -4.75 12.18
N PRO A 206 2.00 -4.40 12.64
CA PRO A 206 2.49 -4.81 13.96
C PRO A 206 1.59 -4.35 15.11
N LEU A 207 1.00 -3.16 15.00
CA LEU A 207 0.06 -2.64 16.02
C LEU A 207 -1.15 -3.56 16.14
N HIS A 208 -1.81 -3.88 15.03
CA HIS A 208 -2.96 -4.78 15.04
C HIS A 208 -2.61 -6.18 15.53
N ARG A 209 -1.46 -6.72 15.10
CA ARG A 209 -0.98 -8.04 15.57
C ARG A 209 -0.71 -8.04 17.07
N PHE A 210 -0.09 -6.99 17.60
CA PHE A 210 0.11 -6.86 19.04
C PHE A 210 -1.23 -6.89 19.77
N PHE A 211 -2.19 -6.06 19.36
CA PHE A 211 -3.50 -5.99 20.00
C PHE A 211 -4.25 -7.33 19.91
N MET A 212 -4.24 -7.96 18.74
CA MET A 212 -4.91 -9.24 18.49
C MET A 212 -4.42 -10.33 19.45
N VAL A 213 -3.12 -10.34 19.77
CA VAL A 213 -2.49 -11.38 20.60
C VAL A 213 -2.48 -11.03 22.09
N ARG A 214 -2.38 -9.74 22.45
CA ARG A 214 -2.11 -9.29 23.84
C ARG A 214 -3.21 -8.42 24.45
N GLY A 215 -4.14 -7.92 23.63
CA GLY A 215 -5.19 -6.99 24.04
C GLY A 215 -4.71 -5.58 24.36
N TYR A 216 -5.66 -4.67 24.60
CA TYR A 216 -5.38 -3.25 24.81
C TYR A 216 -4.52 -2.97 26.06
N LYS A 217 -4.86 -3.58 27.20
CA LYS A 217 -4.18 -3.29 28.48
C LYS A 217 -2.67 -3.52 28.43
N GLU A 218 -2.24 -4.55 27.70
CA GLU A 218 -0.81 -4.83 27.55
C GLU A 218 -0.18 -3.92 26.50
N MET A 219 -0.91 -3.63 25.41
CA MET A 219 -0.46 -2.69 24.40
C MET A 219 -0.22 -1.30 24.98
N GLU A 220 -1.15 -0.79 25.78
CA GLU A 220 -1.06 0.52 26.42
C GLU A 220 0.23 0.66 27.25
N LYS A 221 0.61 -0.40 27.98
CA LYS A 221 1.88 -0.42 28.73
C LYS A 221 3.11 -0.48 27.84
N CYS A 222 3.01 -1.21 26.72
CA CYS A 222 4.16 -1.52 25.89
C CYS A 222 4.39 -0.54 24.74
N LEU A 223 3.40 0.24 24.33
CA LEU A 223 3.44 1.01 23.08
C LEU A 223 4.62 1.98 23.03
N ARG A 224 4.88 2.71 24.12
CA ARG A 224 6.03 3.61 24.23
C ARG A 224 7.39 2.92 24.07
N SER A 225 7.49 1.63 24.36
CA SER A 225 8.74 0.86 24.19
C SER A 225 9.03 0.54 22.71
N ARG A 226 8.03 0.65 21.82
CA ARG A 226 8.19 0.33 20.39
C ARG A 226 9.30 1.12 19.72
N ARG A 227 9.44 2.43 20.00
CA ARG A 227 10.58 3.24 19.50
C ARG A 227 11.97 2.66 19.81
N GLY A 228 12.08 1.86 20.88
CA GLY A 228 13.35 1.27 21.33
C GLY A 228 13.92 0.19 20.40
N ILE A 229 13.15 -0.27 19.41
CA ILE A 229 13.60 -1.28 18.45
C ILE A 229 14.03 -0.68 17.09
N VAL A 230 14.08 0.66 16.94
CA VAL A 230 14.36 1.34 15.65
C VAL A 230 15.60 0.85 14.90
N LYS A 231 16.61 0.33 15.62
CA LYS A 231 17.85 -0.19 15.02
C LYS A 231 17.70 -1.58 14.39
N ASP A 232 16.63 -2.28 14.73
CA ASP A 232 16.40 -3.68 14.39
C ASP A 232 15.30 -3.82 13.31
N VAL A 233 14.84 -2.71 12.73
CA VAL A 233 13.63 -2.69 11.88
C VAL A 233 13.85 -1.95 10.57
N MET A 234 13.10 -2.34 9.56
CA MET A 234 13.00 -1.63 8.30
C MET A 234 12.03 -0.44 8.44
N TRP A 235 12.54 0.77 8.31
CA TRP A 235 11.72 1.99 8.34
C TRP A 235 12.12 2.95 7.21
N PRO A 236 11.54 2.81 6.00
CA PRO A 236 11.98 3.53 4.80
C PRO A 236 11.85 5.05 4.85
N ILE A 237 11.04 5.58 5.76
CA ILE A 237 10.74 7.01 5.91
C ILE A 237 11.35 7.62 7.18
N ALA A 238 12.40 6.99 7.73
CA ALA A 238 13.04 7.39 8.98
C ALA A 238 13.57 8.82 9.00
N GLU A 239 13.92 9.39 7.84
CA GLU A 239 14.41 10.76 7.73
C GLU A 239 13.32 11.81 8.00
N LYS A 240 12.05 11.45 7.78
CA LYS A 240 10.90 12.37 7.87
C LYS A 240 9.96 12.04 9.02
N VAL A 241 9.88 10.76 9.40
CA VAL A 241 8.95 10.25 10.40
C VAL A 241 9.69 9.37 11.39
N GLU A 242 9.62 9.71 12.68
CA GLU A 242 10.23 8.90 13.74
C GLU A 242 9.51 7.55 13.88
N PHE A 243 10.27 6.46 13.93
CA PHE A 243 9.72 5.12 14.12
C PHE A 243 9.15 4.94 15.53
N GLY A 244 7.96 4.33 15.61
CA GLY A 244 7.40 3.84 16.87
C GLY A 244 6.99 4.95 17.85
N ARG A 245 6.75 6.17 17.36
CA ARG A 245 6.15 7.25 18.14
C ARG A 245 4.77 6.83 18.64
N ASP A 246 4.53 7.00 19.92
CA ASP A 246 3.30 6.58 20.60
C ASP A 246 2.22 7.66 20.52
N ASN A 247 1.76 7.93 19.30
CA ASN A 247 0.73 8.94 19.05
C ASN A 247 -0.58 8.60 19.80
N PRO A 248 -1.29 9.58 20.39
CA PRO A 248 -2.54 9.36 21.12
C PRO A 248 -3.60 8.60 20.32
N GLU A 249 -3.65 8.82 19.00
CA GLU A 249 -4.57 8.17 18.07
C GLU A 249 -4.40 6.64 18.04
N ILE A 250 -3.18 6.14 18.26
CA ILE A 250 -2.91 4.69 18.33
C ILE A 250 -3.59 4.11 19.58
N TYR A 251 -3.39 4.74 20.74
CA TYR A 251 -4.06 4.31 21.98
C TYR A 251 -5.59 4.38 21.82
N ALA A 252 -6.10 5.48 21.29
CA ALA A 252 -7.53 5.69 21.07
C ALA A 252 -8.13 4.63 20.13
N THR A 253 -7.41 4.25 19.06
CA THR A 253 -7.83 3.20 18.13
C THR A 253 -8.10 1.89 18.87
N PHE A 254 -7.09 1.37 19.57
CA PHE A 254 -7.19 0.04 20.16
C PHE A 254 -8.07 0.00 21.39
N LYS A 255 -8.15 1.10 22.13
CA LYS A 255 -9.14 1.28 23.20
C LYS A 255 -10.57 1.21 22.64
N ALA A 256 -10.82 1.89 21.51
CA ALA A 256 -12.13 1.89 20.88
C ALA A 256 -12.52 0.48 20.37
N ILE A 257 -11.56 -0.29 19.82
CA ILE A 257 -11.79 -1.69 19.44
C ILE A 257 -12.16 -2.54 20.68
N ASP A 258 -11.41 -2.39 21.78
CA ASP A 258 -11.64 -3.12 23.04
C ASP A 258 -13.03 -2.82 23.62
N GLN A 259 -13.51 -1.59 23.46
CA GLN A 259 -14.82 -1.11 23.92
C GLN A 259 -15.96 -1.38 22.92
N GLY A 260 -15.67 -1.96 21.75
CA GLY A 260 -16.66 -2.21 20.70
C GLY A 260 -17.07 -0.98 19.87
N ASN A 261 -16.41 0.17 20.05
CA ASN A 261 -16.60 1.35 19.20
C ASN A 261 -15.75 1.25 17.92
N ILE A 262 -16.20 0.43 16.98
CA ILE A 262 -15.44 0.15 15.75
C ILE A 262 -15.30 1.39 14.85
N SER A 263 -16.36 2.16 14.65
CA SER A 263 -16.28 3.39 13.84
C SER A 263 -15.28 4.40 14.41
N GLY A 264 -15.29 4.60 15.74
CA GLY A 264 -14.30 5.45 16.41
C GLY A 264 -12.88 4.91 16.26
N SER A 265 -12.69 3.58 16.29
CA SER A 265 -11.36 3.00 16.05
C SER A 265 -10.83 3.28 14.64
N VAL A 266 -11.70 3.22 13.64
CA VAL A 266 -11.37 3.48 12.23
C VAL A 266 -10.96 4.93 12.04
N GLU A 267 -11.72 5.87 12.61
CA GLU A 267 -11.41 7.29 12.53
C GLU A 267 -10.05 7.63 13.15
N GLN A 268 -9.75 7.08 14.33
CA GLN A 268 -8.48 7.32 15.02
C GLN A 268 -7.30 6.73 14.25
N MET A 269 -7.43 5.51 13.71
CA MET A 269 -6.35 4.91 12.92
C MET A 269 -6.16 5.67 11.59
N ALA A 270 -7.25 6.15 10.97
CA ALA A 270 -7.17 7.00 9.80
C ALA A 270 -6.39 8.28 10.08
N LEU A 271 -6.65 8.96 11.21
CA LEU A 271 -5.90 10.14 11.61
C LEU A 271 -4.41 9.83 11.79
N HIS A 272 -4.08 8.73 12.47
CA HIS A 272 -2.69 8.30 12.62
C HIS A 272 -2.00 8.08 11.28
N GLU A 273 -2.60 7.30 10.38
CA GLU A 273 -1.99 7.03 9.06
C GLU A 273 -1.90 8.29 8.19
N GLN A 274 -2.99 9.03 8.05
CA GLN A 274 -3.10 10.11 7.06
C GLN A 274 -2.37 11.37 7.49
N VAL A 275 -2.33 11.65 8.80
CA VAL A 275 -1.79 12.90 9.37
C VAL A 275 -0.42 12.69 9.98
N ASN A 276 -0.24 11.63 10.78
CA ASN A 276 1.01 11.46 11.51
C ASN A 276 2.08 10.73 10.69
N ILE A 277 1.68 9.95 9.68
CA ILE A 277 2.60 9.20 8.81
C ILE A 277 2.67 9.79 7.40
N LEU A 278 1.57 9.74 6.63
CA LEU A 278 1.59 10.09 5.21
C LEU A 278 1.85 11.58 4.95
N GLN A 279 1.30 12.46 5.79
CA GLN A 279 1.48 13.91 5.62
C GLN A 279 2.97 14.30 5.62
N PRO A 280 3.74 14.05 6.69
CA PRO A 280 5.17 14.37 6.72
C PRO A 280 6.01 13.48 5.78
N ALA A 281 5.61 12.23 5.54
CA ALA A 281 6.41 11.34 4.69
C ALA A 281 6.37 11.74 3.21
N MET A 282 5.21 12.23 2.74
CA MET A 282 4.92 12.35 1.31
C MET A 282 4.20 13.64 0.93
N TYR A 283 3.15 14.05 1.65
CA TYR A 283 2.31 15.17 1.20
C TYR A 283 2.85 16.56 1.59
N ASP A 284 3.79 16.64 2.53
CA ASP A 284 4.55 17.87 2.80
C ASP A 284 5.67 18.10 1.78
N GLU A 285 6.01 17.08 0.97
CA GLU A 285 6.96 17.23 -0.12
C GLU A 285 6.36 18.07 -1.24
N THR A 286 6.93 19.25 -1.48
CA THR A 286 6.39 20.23 -2.41
C THR A 286 6.17 19.64 -3.81
N HIS A 287 7.12 18.84 -4.30
CA HIS A 287 7.01 18.20 -5.62
C HIS A 287 5.84 17.20 -5.68
N PHE A 288 5.71 16.34 -4.66
CA PHE A 288 4.64 15.35 -4.62
C PHE A 288 3.27 16.03 -4.42
N ALA A 289 3.20 17.00 -3.51
CA ALA A 289 2.01 17.79 -3.25
C ALA A 289 1.52 18.53 -4.50
N LEU A 290 2.43 19.11 -5.29
CA LEU A 290 2.09 19.77 -6.54
C LEU A 290 1.48 18.80 -7.54
N LEU A 291 2.07 17.62 -7.71
CA LEU A 291 1.50 16.59 -8.57
C LEU A 291 0.09 16.23 -8.08
N MET A 292 -0.09 16.03 -6.77
CA MET A 292 -1.35 15.63 -6.11
C MET A 292 -2.46 16.70 -6.11
N ARG A 293 -2.13 17.96 -6.46
CA ARG A 293 -3.08 19.08 -6.65
C ARG A 293 -3.74 19.08 -8.03
N GLY A 294 -3.20 18.32 -8.99
CA GLY A 294 -3.56 18.36 -10.40
C GLY A 294 -5.01 17.93 -10.68
N THR A 295 -5.85 18.90 -11.04
CA THR A 295 -7.28 18.74 -11.27
C THR A 295 -7.56 18.31 -12.70
N HIS A 296 -7.69 17.00 -12.91
CA HIS A 296 -8.43 16.33 -14.00
C HIS A 296 -8.17 16.72 -15.48
N GLY A 297 -7.20 17.57 -15.80
CA GLY A 297 -6.99 18.11 -17.16
C GLY A 297 -5.58 17.88 -17.71
N GLY A 298 -5.12 16.63 -17.78
CA GLY A 298 -3.84 16.27 -18.43
C GLY A 298 -2.69 15.86 -17.51
N ASP A 299 -2.94 15.77 -16.20
CA ASP A 299 -1.89 15.50 -15.22
C ASP A 299 -1.55 14.01 -15.04
N VAL A 300 -0.25 13.76 -14.83
CA VAL A 300 0.41 12.46 -14.59
C VAL A 300 -0.37 11.53 -13.64
N ILE A 301 -1.05 12.06 -12.62
CA ILE A 301 -1.81 11.28 -11.64
C ILE A 301 -3.10 10.68 -12.19
N SER A 302 -3.81 11.44 -13.02
CA SER A 302 -5.02 10.96 -13.70
C SER A 302 -4.68 9.69 -14.49
N VAL A 303 -3.50 9.67 -15.10
CA VAL A 303 -3.02 8.55 -15.93
C VAL A 303 -2.28 7.47 -15.14
N VAL A 304 -1.99 7.64 -13.85
CA VAL A 304 -1.37 6.59 -13.02
C VAL A 304 -2.42 5.79 -12.27
N THR A 305 -3.49 6.41 -11.81
CA THR A 305 -4.45 5.77 -10.89
C THR A 305 -5.49 4.88 -11.58
N GLY A 306 -5.41 4.71 -12.90
CA GLY A 306 -6.34 3.90 -13.68
C GLY A 306 -7.54 4.67 -14.21
N LEU A 307 -7.45 6.02 -14.24
CA LEU A 307 -8.54 6.94 -14.53
C LEU A 307 -8.70 7.23 -16.04
N LEU A 308 -8.82 6.15 -16.84
CA LEU A 308 -9.16 5.99 -18.28
C LEU A 308 -8.00 5.73 -19.26
N PRO A 309 -8.27 4.99 -20.35
CA PRO A 309 -7.86 5.41 -21.67
C PRO A 309 -8.88 6.45 -22.19
N GLY A 310 -8.55 7.74 -22.04
CA GLY A 310 -9.30 8.89 -22.57
C GLY A 310 -10.39 9.46 -21.65
N ALA A 311 -10.10 10.64 -21.07
CA ALA A 311 -11.00 11.62 -20.41
C ALA A 311 -11.23 11.55 -18.88
N ALA A 312 -10.20 11.72 -18.05
CA ALA A 312 -10.32 12.09 -16.62
C ALA A 312 -11.39 11.33 -15.80
N GLU A 313 -11.18 10.04 -15.50
CA GLU A 313 -12.02 9.35 -14.50
C GLU A 313 -11.73 9.99 -13.11
N GLU A 314 -12.70 9.91 -12.21
CA GLU A 314 -12.62 10.47 -10.85
C GLU A 314 -11.82 9.53 -9.91
N ILE A 315 -10.93 10.05 -9.05
CA ILE A 315 -10.17 9.24 -8.08
C ILE A 315 -11.15 8.43 -7.22
N GLN A 316 -11.04 7.10 -7.27
CA GLN A 316 -12.03 6.20 -6.66
C GLN A 316 -11.40 5.06 -5.84
N LEU A 317 -11.95 4.85 -4.65
CA LEU A 317 -11.77 3.61 -3.88
C LEU A 317 -12.84 2.60 -4.29
N THR A 318 -12.39 1.41 -4.70
CA THR A 318 -13.29 0.30 -5.05
C THR A 318 -13.23 -0.80 -3.98
N LEU A 319 -14.37 -1.06 -3.32
CA LEU A 319 -14.60 -2.13 -2.34
C LEU A 319 -14.96 -3.47 -3.03
N ALA A 320 -14.17 -3.82 -4.04
CA ALA A 320 -14.21 -5.08 -4.76
C ALA A 320 -12.78 -5.60 -4.93
N SER A 321 -12.61 -6.89 -5.23
CA SER A 321 -11.28 -7.44 -5.45
C SER A 321 -10.62 -6.80 -6.66
N GLN A 322 -11.36 -6.56 -7.75
CA GLN A 322 -10.88 -6.00 -9.03
C GLN A 322 -10.55 -4.50 -8.97
N CYS A 323 -9.74 -4.01 -9.92
CA CYS A 323 -9.40 -2.58 -10.04
C CYS A 323 -10.59 -1.67 -10.38
N LYS A 324 -11.63 -2.21 -11.02
CA LYS A 324 -12.90 -1.52 -11.28
C LYS A 324 -14.06 -2.33 -10.72
N ALA A 325 -14.96 -1.69 -9.97
CA ALA A 325 -16.24 -2.30 -9.62
C ALA A 325 -17.29 -2.01 -10.72
N PRO A 326 -18.29 -2.88 -10.91
CA PRO A 326 -19.42 -2.58 -11.77
C PRO A 326 -20.60 -1.90 -11.04
N ASP A 327 -20.53 -1.70 -9.72
CA ASP A 327 -21.70 -1.38 -8.88
C ASP A 327 -21.43 -0.29 -7.80
N SER A 328 -22.32 -0.19 -6.80
CA SER A 328 -22.31 0.79 -5.70
C SER A 328 -21.18 0.63 -4.68
N ARG A 329 -20.22 -0.28 -4.93
CA ARG A 329 -19.03 -0.49 -4.08
C ARG A 329 -17.88 0.46 -4.44
N LYS A 330 -18.22 1.65 -4.93
CA LYS A 330 -17.27 2.71 -5.28
C LYS A 330 -17.49 3.90 -4.38
N VAL A 331 -16.40 4.46 -3.89
CA VAL A 331 -16.40 5.74 -3.21
C VAL A 331 -15.45 6.65 -3.95
N ALA A 332 -15.96 7.79 -4.37
CA ALA A 332 -15.21 8.74 -5.16
C ALA A 332 -14.67 9.89 -4.29
N PHE A 333 -13.51 10.41 -4.67
CA PHE A 333 -12.84 11.50 -3.96
C PHE A 333 -13.64 12.80 -4.05
N GLY A 334 -14.31 13.02 -5.19
CA GLY A 334 -15.12 14.18 -5.48
C GLY A 334 -15.00 14.53 -6.95
N SER A 335 -16.12 14.94 -7.56
CA SER A 335 -16.19 15.35 -8.96
C SER A 335 -15.83 16.83 -9.17
N ASN A 336 -15.37 17.51 -8.11
CA ASN A 336 -15.04 18.92 -8.13
C ASN A 336 -13.69 19.17 -8.85
N PRO A 337 -13.63 20.06 -9.86
CA PRO A 337 -12.38 20.49 -10.49
C PRO A 337 -11.38 21.24 -9.58
N LEU A 338 -11.68 21.41 -8.29
CA LEU A 338 -10.77 21.96 -7.26
C LEU A 338 -10.38 20.93 -6.20
N ALA A 339 -10.75 19.65 -6.38
CA ALA A 339 -10.41 18.58 -5.45
C ALA A 339 -8.89 18.35 -5.41
N ASN A 340 -8.32 18.29 -4.21
CA ASN A 340 -6.88 18.24 -4.00
C ASN A 340 -6.52 17.09 -3.04
N LEU A 341 -5.85 16.05 -3.54
CA LEU A 341 -5.46 14.89 -2.72
C LEU A 341 -4.36 15.23 -1.69
N ALA A 342 -3.57 16.28 -1.96
CA ALA A 342 -2.57 16.78 -1.04
C ALA A 342 -3.19 17.55 0.13
N ASP A 343 -4.41 18.06 -0.03
CA ASP A 343 -5.14 18.69 1.05
C ASP A 343 -5.52 17.65 2.10
N LYS A 344 -5.01 17.84 3.32
CA LYS A 344 -5.21 16.92 4.43
C LYS A 344 -6.69 16.74 4.75
N ASP A 345 -7.47 17.81 4.76
CA ASP A 345 -8.85 17.78 5.23
C ASP A 345 -9.75 17.13 4.18
N GLN A 346 -9.55 17.45 2.90
CA GLN A 346 -10.25 16.76 1.80
C GLN A 346 -9.90 15.27 1.75
N ARG A 347 -8.63 14.91 1.98
CA ARG A 347 -8.20 13.50 2.03
C ARG A 347 -8.82 12.76 3.20
N MET A 348 -8.84 13.36 4.38
CA MET A 348 -9.51 12.79 5.55
C MET A 348 -11.00 12.60 5.30
N GLU A 349 -11.69 13.57 4.71
CA GLU A 349 -13.10 13.45 4.38
C GLU A 349 -13.36 12.25 3.46
N PHE A 350 -12.56 12.10 2.40
CA PHE A 350 -12.65 10.95 1.50
C PHE A 350 -12.45 9.61 2.22
N VAL A 351 -11.41 9.51 3.07
CA VAL A 351 -11.10 8.30 3.83
C VAL A 351 -12.25 7.93 4.78
N LEU A 352 -12.85 8.91 5.46
CA LEU A 352 -13.96 8.67 6.38
C LEU A 352 -15.27 8.33 5.66
N ARG A 353 -15.52 8.89 4.47
CA ARG A 353 -16.64 8.46 3.60
C ARG A 353 -16.45 7.00 3.16
N ALA A 354 -15.23 6.63 2.79
CA ALA A 354 -14.88 5.26 2.43
C ALA A 354 -15.10 4.27 3.59
N ALA A 355 -14.65 4.63 4.78
CA ALA A 355 -14.89 3.86 6.00
C ALA A 355 -16.40 3.71 6.31
N THR A 356 -17.16 4.80 6.20
CA THR A 356 -18.61 4.79 6.40
C THR A 356 -19.29 3.84 5.42
N GLN A 357 -18.96 3.93 4.13
CA GLN A 357 -19.51 3.04 3.10
C GLN A 357 -19.17 1.56 3.39
N PHE A 358 -17.93 1.27 3.77
CA PHE A 358 -17.51 -0.08 4.12
C PHE A 358 -18.33 -0.64 5.29
N ASN A 359 -18.50 0.15 6.36
CA ASN A 359 -19.32 -0.23 7.51
C ASN A 359 -20.80 -0.44 7.15
N GLU A 360 -21.39 0.41 6.31
CA GLU A 360 -22.80 0.23 5.88
C GLU A 360 -22.99 -1.04 5.04
N LEU A 361 -22.06 -1.34 4.13
CA LEU A 361 -22.10 -2.57 3.34
C LEU A 361 -21.95 -3.82 4.22
N LEU A 362 -21.21 -3.75 5.33
CA LEU A 362 -21.08 -4.86 6.28
C LEU A 362 -22.37 -5.13 7.08
N LYS A 363 -23.27 -4.14 7.23
CA LYS A 363 -24.56 -4.29 7.92
C LYS A 363 -25.61 -5.02 7.08
N GLN A 364 -25.48 -4.98 5.75
CA GLN A 364 -26.41 -5.63 4.83
C GLN A 364 -25.94 -7.05 4.47
N PRO A 365 -26.74 -8.12 4.68
CA PRO A 365 -26.27 -9.50 4.48
C PRO A 365 -25.73 -9.81 3.08
N SER A 366 -26.41 -9.34 2.03
CA SER A 366 -26.01 -9.58 0.63
C SER A 366 -24.72 -8.84 0.25
N SER A 367 -24.59 -7.59 0.68
CA SER A 367 -23.39 -6.77 0.48
C SER A 367 -22.21 -7.29 1.29
N ARG A 368 -22.45 -7.71 2.54
CA ARG A 368 -21.45 -8.33 3.41
C ARG A 368 -20.84 -9.58 2.79
N ALA A 369 -21.66 -10.49 2.26
CA ALA A 369 -21.17 -11.71 1.61
C ALA A 369 -20.25 -11.38 0.41
N LYS A 370 -20.62 -10.38 -0.40
CA LYS A 370 -19.79 -9.92 -1.52
C LYS A 370 -18.47 -9.26 -1.07
N LEU A 371 -18.50 -8.49 0.02
CA LEU A 371 -17.30 -7.90 0.62
C LEU A 371 -16.37 -8.98 1.17
N GLU A 372 -16.89 -9.92 1.95
CA GLU A 372 -16.12 -11.05 2.48
C GLU A 372 -15.49 -11.87 1.36
N GLN A 373 -16.22 -12.14 0.28
CA GLN A 373 -15.68 -12.81 -0.90
C GLN A 373 -14.54 -12.00 -1.54
N SER A 374 -14.72 -10.69 -1.69
CA SER A 374 -13.69 -9.80 -2.25
C SER A 374 -12.43 -9.79 -1.38
N ILE A 375 -12.58 -9.76 -0.05
CA ILE A 375 -11.46 -9.81 0.89
C ILE A 375 -10.78 -11.18 0.85
N ARG A 376 -11.52 -12.29 0.73
CA ARG A 376 -10.93 -13.63 0.56
C ARG A 376 -10.12 -13.74 -0.74
N GLU A 377 -10.59 -13.16 -1.82
CA GLU A 377 -9.85 -13.11 -3.08
C GLU A 377 -8.56 -12.29 -2.95
N ILE A 378 -8.60 -11.13 -2.30
CA ILE A 378 -7.41 -10.32 -2.00
C ILE A 378 -6.43 -11.09 -1.09
N ALA A 379 -6.94 -11.76 -0.05
CA ALA A 379 -6.15 -12.57 0.88
C ALA A 379 -5.42 -13.73 0.19
N ALA A 380 -6.00 -14.29 -0.87
CA ALA A 380 -5.39 -15.33 -1.70
C ALA A 380 -4.37 -14.78 -2.72
N GLY A 381 -4.07 -13.47 -2.70
CA GLY A 381 -3.21 -12.80 -3.67
C GLY A 381 -3.90 -12.51 -5.01
N GLY A 382 -5.23 -12.70 -5.08
CA GLY A 382 -6.06 -12.26 -6.20
C GLY A 382 -6.41 -10.77 -6.12
N GLY A 383 -7.22 -10.29 -7.06
CA GLY A 383 -7.81 -8.95 -7.04
C GLY A 383 -7.05 -7.85 -7.78
N VAL A 384 -5.72 -7.86 -7.80
CA VAL A 384 -4.97 -6.88 -8.63
C VAL A 384 -4.90 -7.38 -10.08
N LYS A 385 -6.02 -7.33 -10.79
CA LYS A 385 -6.18 -7.71 -12.21
C LYS A 385 -6.99 -6.68 -12.97
#